data_AF-A0A811RKC1-F1
#
_entry.id   AF-A0A811RKC1-F1
#
_cell.length_a   1.000
_cell.length_b   1.000
_cell.length_c   1.000
_cell.angle_alpha   90.00
_cell.angle_beta   90.00
_cell.angle_gamma   90.00
#
_symmetry.space_group_name_H-M   'P 1'
#
loop_
_entity.id
_entity.type
_entity.pdbx_description
1 polymer ?
#
loop_
_entity_poly.entity_id
_entity_poly.type
_entity_poly.pdbx_seq_one_letter_code
_entity_poly.pdbx_strand_id
1 'polypeptide(L)'
;MGDRSVKNKEVMERRWNQAAGNLVSPMLTRTNYQEWSALVQCNLEGMYLWDAIESDKYMLLNKKSAKEAWEAIKSMRLGAERVKEVNAQKLLAEFESIAFKMGETIDDFTVRITRLATDLRGLGEESVDDT
;
A
#
# COMPACT_ATOMS: atom_id res chain seq x y z
N MET A 1 -8.51 8.47 -12.10
CA MET A 1 -8.99 8.68 -10.71
C MET A 1 -8.16 7.75 -9.83
N GLY A 2 -7.18 8.30 -9.10
CA GLY A 2 -6.23 7.49 -8.33
C GLY A 2 -6.91 6.82 -7.14
N ASP A 3 -6.57 5.55 -6.92
CA ASP A 3 -7.07 4.75 -5.82
C ASP A 3 -6.89 5.50 -4.49
N ARG A 4 -8.02 5.79 -3.84
CA ARG A 4 -8.08 6.55 -2.58
C ARG A 4 -7.30 5.82 -1.47
N SER A 5 -7.20 4.50 -1.56
CA SER A 5 -6.44 3.66 -0.63
C SER A 5 -4.93 3.93 -0.72
N VAL A 6 -4.40 3.95 -1.95
CA VAL A 6 -2.96 4.21 -2.21
C VAL A 6 -2.57 5.62 -1.80
N LYS A 7 -3.40 6.62 -2.14
CA LYS A 7 -3.16 8.01 -1.72
C LYS A 7 -3.18 8.18 -0.21
N ASN A 8 -4.06 7.48 0.50
CA ASN A 8 -4.07 7.51 1.95
C ASN A 8 -2.80 6.88 2.52
N LYS A 9 -2.34 5.75 1.98
CA LYS A 9 -1.10 5.09 2.42
C LYS A 9 0.14 5.99 2.24
N GLU A 10 0.30 6.62 1.08
CA GLU A 10 1.43 7.54 0.82
C GLU A 10 1.41 8.78 1.71
N VAL A 11 0.22 9.31 2.01
CA VAL A 11 0.06 10.44 2.93
C VAL A 11 0.38 10.02 4.37
N MET A 12 -0.04 8.81 4.77
CA MET A 12 0.28 8.25 6.09
C MET A 12 1.78 8.05 6.25
N GLU A 13 2.43 7.48 5.24
CA GLU A 13 3.87 7.17 5.26
C GLU A 13 4.72 8.45 5.28
N ARG A 14 4.33 9.48 4.52
CA ARG A 14 4.97 10.82 4.60
C ARG A 14 4.83 11.46 5.98
N ARG A 15 3.62 11.43 6.56
CA ARG A 15 3.36 12.00 7.89
C ARG A 15 4.11 11.24 8.99
N TRP A 16 4.11 9.91 8.91
CA TRP A 16 4.86 9.03 9.81
C TRP A 16 6.36 9.34 9.78
N ASN A 17 6.96 9.39 8.59
CA ASN A 17 8.40 9.66 8.44
C ASN A 17 8.78 11.06 8.95
N GLN A 18 7.91 12.06 8.78
CA GLN A 18 8.13 13.42 9.30
C GLN A 18 8.01 13.49 10.83
N ALA A 19 7.13 12.71 11.44
CA ALA A 19 6.91 12.70 12.89
C ALA A 19 7.87 11.77 13.64
N ALA A 20 8.24 10.62 13.07
CA ALA A 20 9.16 9.65 13.65
C ALA A 20 10.56 10.25 13.92
N GLY A 21 10.98 11.24 13.13
CA GLY A 21 12.22 11.98 13.38
C GLY A 21 12.21 12.87 14.63
N ASN A 22 11.02 13.21 15.17
CA ASN A 22 10.84 14.11 16.32
C ASN A 22 10.13 13.45 17.52
N LEU A 23 9.59 12.24 17.37
CA LEU A 23 8.91 11.50 18.43
C LEU A 23 9.92 10.74 19.29
N VAL A 24 10.03 11.12 20.57
CA VAL A 24 10.67 10.27 21.58
C VAL A 24 9.66 9.25 22.05
N SER A 25 9.42 8.22 21.23
CA SER A 25 8.65 7.05 21.68
C SER A 25 9.56 6.11 22.44
N PRO A 26 9.19 5.68 23.67
CA PRO A 26 9.97 4.67 24.37
C PRO A 26 9.98 3.38 23.56
N MET A 27 11.10 2.66 23.58
CA MET A 27 11.18 1.35 22.94
C MET A 27 10.24 0.38 23.66
N LEU A 28 9.47 -0.42 22.92
CA LEU A 28 8.58 -1.41 23.52
C LEU A 28 9.41 -2.45 24.29
N THR A 29 9.09 -2.65 25.56
CA THR A 29 9.68 -3.66 26.44
C THR A 29 8.59 -4.54 27.02
N ARG A 30 8.99 -5.67 27.63
CA ARG A 30 8.03 -6.64 28.18
C ARG A 30 7.14 -6.06 29.29
N THR A 31 7.54 -4.97 29.92
CA THR A 31 6.85 -4.41 31.11
C THR A 31 6.21 -3.06 30.87
N ASN A 32 6.39 -2.41 29.72
CA ASN A 32 5.89 -1.06 29.45
C ASN A 32 4.76 -0.98 28.43
N TYR A 33 4.13 -2.11 28.08
CA TYR A 33 3.14 -2.18 26.99
C TYR A 33 2.01 -1.15 27.14
N GLN A 34 1.52 -0.91 28.35
CA GLN A 34 0.42 0.05 28.60
C GLN A 34 0.85 1.51 28.37
N GLU A 35 2.04 1.88 28.83
CA GLU A 35 2.59 3.23 28.63
C GLU A 35 2.96 3.45 27.16
N TRP A 36 3.54 2.42 26.54
CA TRP A 36 3.90 2.42 25.13
C TRP A 36 2.66 2.57 24.23
N SER A 37 1.60 1.79 24.49
CA SER A 37 0.38 1.83 23.67
C SER A 37 -0.35 3.16 23.78
N ALA A 38 -0.42 3.75 24.99
CA ALA A 38 -1.04 5.05 25.20
C ALA A 38 -0.30 6.17 24.47
N LEU A 39 1.04 6.16 24.48
CA LEU A 39 1.85 7.14 23.76
C LEU A 39 1.73 6.99 22.25
N VAL A 40 1.77 5.76 21.74
CA VAL A 40 1.56 5.48 20.31
C VAL A 40 0.16 5.92 19.89
N GLN A 41 -0.87 5.66 20.70
CA GLN A 41 -2.23 6.10 20.42
C GLN A 41 -2.35 7.63 20.37
N CYS A 42 -1.89 8.34 21.41
CA CYS A 42 -1.94 9.81 21.47
C CYS A 42 -1.19 10.46 20.30
N ASN A 43 -0.03 9.90 19.93
CA ASN A 43 0.74 10.37 18.79
C ASN A 43 0.00 10.17 17.46
N LEU A 44 -0.63 9.01 17.26
CA LEU A 44 -1.40 8.72 16.06
C LEU A 44 -2.69 9.55 15.97
N GLU A 45 -3.36 9.79 17.10
CA GLU A 45 -4.50 10.69 17.22
C GLU A 45 -4.11 12.13 16.86
N GLY A 46 -3.01 12.64 17.43
CA GLY A 46 -2.48 13.97 17.12
C GLY A 46 -2.04 14.17 15.66
N MET A 47 -1.76 13.08 14.94
CA MET A 47 -1.39 13.10 13.53
C MET A 47 -2.55 12.85 12.56
N TYR A 48 -3.78 12.67 13.07
CA TYR A 48 -4.95 12.23 12.31
C TYR A 48 -4.72 10.92 11.54
N LEU A 49 -3.83 10.07 12.05
CA LEU A 49 -3.55 8.74 11.48
C LEU A 49 -4.40 7.66 12.13
N TRP A 50 -4.93 7.94 13.33
CA TRP A 50 -5.76 7.01 14.08
C TRP A 50 -7.05 6.64 13.35
N ASP A 51 -7.68 7.57 12.62
CA ASP A 51 -8.91 7.32 11.86
C ASP A 51 -8.79 6.18 10.84
N ALA A 52 -7.61 5.92 10.28
CA ALA A 52 -7.39 4.81 9.36
C ALA A 52 -7.37 3.46 10.09
N ILE A 53 -6.74 3.40 11.26
CA ILE A 53 -6.69 2.22 12.12
C ILE A 53 -8.07 1.96 12.70
N GLU A 54 -8.75 3.02 13.14
CA GLU A 54 -10.11 2.96 13.65
C GLU A 54 -11.10 2.56 12.55
N SER A 55 -10.98 3.07 11.33
CA SER A 55 -11.82 2.65 10.20
C SER A 55 -11.77 1.14 9.97
N ASP A 56 -10.58 0.55 9.92
CA ASP A 56 -10.43 -0.89 9.76
C ASP A 56 -10.95 -1.66 10.99
N LYS A 57 -10.73 -1.12 12.19
CA LYS A 57 -11.27 -1.68 13.44
C LYS A 57 -12.80 -1.62 13.47
N TYR A 58 -13.44 -0.54 13.06
CA TYR A 58 -14.91 -0.40 12.98
C TYR A 58 -15.50 -1.30 11.90
N MET A 59 -14.80 -1.48 10.77
CA MET A 59 -15.20 -2.44 9.73
C MET A 59 -15.23 -3.88 10.27
N LEU A 60 -14.32 -4.24 11.18
CA LEU A 60 -14.25 -5.57 11.81
C LEU A 60 -15.17 -5.69 13.03
N LEU A 61 -15.30 -4.65 13.86
CA LEU A 61 -16.15 -4.61 15.05
C LEU A 61 -17.65 -4.63 14.72
N ASN A 62 -18.03 -4.13 13.54
CA ASN A 62 -19.42 -4.20 13.06
C ASN A 62 -19.81 -5.57 12.49
N LYS A 63 -18.93 -6.57 12.56
CA LYS A 63 -19.21 -7.95 12.14
C LYS A 63 -19.70 -8.77 13.32
N LYS A 64 -20.78 -9.52 13.11
CA LYS A 64 -21.46 -10.26 14.19
C LYS A 64 -20.73 -11.56 14.56
N SER A 65 -19.72 -11.94 13.77
CA SER A 65 -18.89 -13.13 14.03
C SER A 65 -17.48 -12.97 13.47
N ALA A 66 -16.54 -13.72 14.06
CA ALA A 66 -15.18 -13.84 13.53
C ALA A 66 -15.14 -14.34 12.08
N LYS A 67 -16.11 -15.16 11.66
CA LYS A 67 -16.24 -15.63 10.28
C LYS A 67 -16.56 -14.49 9.32
N GLU A 68 -17.48 -13.59 9.68
CA GLU A 68 -17.81 -12.42 8.86
C GLU A 68 -16.66 -11.41 8.77
N ALA A 69 -15.90 -11.24 9.86
CA ALA A 69 -14.68 -10.44 9.86
C ALA A 69 -13.60 -11.05 8.94
N TRP A 70 -13.41 -12.37 9.00
CA TRP A 70 -12.48 -13.10 8.13
C TRP A 70 -12.86 -12.99 6.65
N GLU A 71 -14.13 -13.17 6.30
CA GLU A 71 -14.59 -13.04 4.91
C GLU A 71 -14.45 -11.60 4.38
N ALA A 72 -14.62 -10.59 5.23
CA ALA A 72 -14.35 -9.19 4.85
C ALA A 72 -12.87 -8.97 4.51
N ILE A 73 -11.96 -9.45 5.36
CA ILE A 73 -10.51 -9.39 5.12
C ILE A 73 -10.14 -10.14 3.84
N LYS A 74 -10.69 -11.34 3.66
CA LYS A 74 -10.44 -12.17 2.46
C LYS A 74 -10.93 -11.48 1.18
N SER A 75 -12.11 -10.88 1.21
CA SER A 75 -12.68 -10.13 0.08
C SER A 75 -11.83 -8.91 -0.30
N MET A 76 -11.32 -8.18 0.70
CA MET A 76 -10.41 -7.05 0.48
C MET A 76 -9.10 -7.48 -0.19
N ARG A 77 -8.50 -8.59 0.28
CA ARG A 77 -7.29 -9.15 -0.32
C ARG A 77 -7.53 -9.64 -1.76
N LEU A 78 -8.64 -10.34 -2.02
CA LEU A 78 -9.05 -10.73 -3.37
C LEU A 78 -9.32 -9.54 -4.29
N GLY A 79 -9.78 -8.41 -3.75
CA GLY A 79 -9.88 -7.14 -4.46
C GLY A 79 -8.51 -6.62 -4.91
N ALA A 80 -7.55 -6.59 -3.99
CA ALA A 80 -6.18 -6.14 -4.28
C ALA A 80 -5.48 -7.03 -5.33
N GLU A 81 -5.60 -8.35 -5.22
CA GLU A 81 -5.00 -9.29 -6.19
C GLU A 81 -5.60 -9.14 -7.60
N ARG A 82 -6.93 -8.99 -7.73
CA ARG A 82 -7.56 -8.74 -9.04
C ARG A 82 -7.12 -7.42 -9.67
N VAL A 83 -6.87 -6.38 -8.86
CA VAL A 83 -6.36 -5.10 -9.36
C VAL A 83 -4.93 -5.25 -9.88
N LYS A 84 -4.07 -6.01 -9.19
CA LYS A 84 -2.71 -6.35 -9.68
C LYS A 84 -2.77 -7.11 -11.01
N GLU A 85 -3.66 -8.09 -11.12
CA GLU A 85 -3.83 -8.89 -12.35
C GLU A 85 -4.27 -8.02 -13.54
N VAL A 86 -5.27 -7.16 -13.35
CA VAL A 86 -5.72 -6.22 -14.41
C VAL A 86 -4.60 -5.26 -14.81
N ASN A 87 -3.79 -4.79 -13.86
CA ASN A 87 -2.64 -3.93 -14.15
C ASN A 87 -1.55 -4.67 -14.93
N ALA A 88 -1.25 -5.92 -14.58
CA ALA A 88 -0.31 -6.77 -15.31
C ALA A 88 -0.77 -7.01 -16.75
N GLN A 89 -2.04 -7.37 -16.94
CA GLN A 89 -2.64 -7.56 -18.27
C GLN A 89 -2.54 -6.29 -19.13
N LYS A 90 -2.80 -5.13 -18.53
CA LYS A 90 -2.68 -3.85 -19.22
C LYS A 90 -1.24 -3.57 -19.69
N LEU A 91 -0.24 -3.81 -18.84
CA LEU A 91 1.17 -3.59 -19.19
C LEU A 91 1.66 -4.57 -20.26
N LEU A 92 1.19 -5.83 -20.22
CA LEU A 92 1.44 -6.79 -21.29
C LEU A 92 0.85 -6.33 -22.62
N ALA A 93 -0.39 -5.84 -22.63
CA ALA A 93 -1.00 -5.28 -23.84
C ALA A 93 -0.25 -4.04 -24.36
N GLU A 94 0.25 -3.17 -23.47
CA GLU A 94 1.10 -2.02 -23.84
C GLU A 94 2.46 -2.47 -24.40
N PHE A 95 3.00 -3.59 -23.92
CA PHE A 95 4.24 -4.16 -24.43
C PHE A 95 4.06 -4.78 -25.80
N GLU A 96 3.00 -5.57 -26.00
CA GLU A 96 2.68 -6.19 -27.29
C GLU A 96 2.39 -5.16 -28.38
N SER A 97 1.81 -4.01 -28.00
CA SER A 97 1.50 -2.91 -28.92
C SER A 97 2.61 -1.87 -29.06
N ILE A 98 3.78 -2.08 -28.44
CA ILE A 98 4.85 -1.09 -28.48
C ILE A 98 5.45 -0.98 -29.90
N ALA A 99 5.46 0.24 -30.43
CA ALA A 99 6.04 0.56 -31.71
C ALA A 99 6.71 1.94 -31.67
N PHE A 100 7.59 2.19 -32.64
CA PHE A 100 8.15 3.52 -32.89
C PHE A 100 7.03 4.50 -33.26
N LYS A 101 7.05 5.68 -32.66
CA LYS A 101 6.13 6.76 -32.99
C LYS A 101 6.73 7.67 -34.06
N MET A 102 5.89 8.33 -34.86
CA MET A 102 6.37 9.32 -35.83
C MET A 102 7.07 10.49 -35.12
N GLY A 103 8.31 10.77 -35.53
CA GLY A 103 9.13 11.84 -34.96
C GLY A 103 9.81 11.50 -33.63
N GLU A 104 9.71 10.26 -33.16
CA GLU A 104 10.38 9.79 -31.95
C GLU A 104 11.85 9.43 -32.24
N THR A 105 12.74 9.80 -31.31
CA THR A 105 14.16 9.42 -31.38
C THR A 105 14.36 8.01 -30.83
N ILE A 106 15.50 7.40 -31.16
CA ILE A 106 15.88 6.08 -30.61
C ILE A 106 16.00 6.14 -29.08
N ASP A 107 16.51 7.24 -28.54
CA ASP A 107 16.65 7.45 -27.10
C ASP A 107 15.28 7.52 -26.40
N ASP A 108 14.32 8.23 -26.99
CA ASP A 108 12.95 8.30 -26.48
C ASP A 108 12.27 6.92 -26.47
N PHE A 109 12.44 6.15 -27.55
CA PHE A 109 11.91 4.79 -27.64
C PHE A 109 12.53 3.87 -26.59
N THR A 110 13.85 4.00 -26.38
CA THR A 110 14.61 3.23 -25.38
C THR A 110 14.12 3.52 -23.97
N VAL A 111 13.91 4.79 -23.63
CA VAL A 111 13.36 5.18 -22.32
C VAL A 111 11.97 4.55 -22.10
N ARG A 112 11.10 4.54 -23.12
CA ARG A 112 9.75 3.96 -22.99
C ARG A 112 9.79 2.45 -22.77
N ILE A 113 10.56 1.71 -23.56
CA ILE A 113 10.62 0.26 -23.44
C ILE A 113 11.32 -0.16 -22.14
N THR A 114 12.34 0.57 -21.69
CA THR A 114 12.98 0.33 -20.39
C THR A 114 12.01 0.59 -19.24
N ARG A 115 11.24 1.68 -19.27
CA ARG A 115 10.22 1.95 -18.24
C ARG A 115 9.19 0.84 -18.17
N LEU A 116 8.69 0.39 -19.32
CA LEU A 116 7.71 -0.69 -19.40
C LEU A 116 8.25 -2.02 -18.85
N ALA A 117 9.51 -2.34 -19.14
CA ALA A 117 10.20 -3.51 -18.60
C ALA A 117 10.43 -3.41 -17.07
N THR A 118 10.71 -2.21 -16.55
CA THR A 118 10.82 -1.97 -15.10
C THR A 118 9.47 -2.13 -14.41
N ASP A 119 8.39 -1.58 -14.99
CA ASP A 119 7.03 -1.68 -14.44
C ASP A 119 6.55 -3.14 -14.42
N LEU A 120 6.82 -3.92 -15.48
CA LEU A 120 6.53 -5.36 -15.54
C LEU A 120 7.33 -6.16 -14.50
N ARG A 121 8.59 -5.78 -14.23
CA ARG A 121 9.42 -6.44 -13.21
C ARG A 121 8.91 -6.16 -11.80
N GLY A 122 8.52 -4.91 -11.51
CA GLY A 122 7.99 -4.53 -10.21
C GLY A 122 6.70 -5.26 -9.83
N LEU A 123 5.92 -5.73 -10.81
CA LEU A 123 4.75 -6.59 -10.59
C LEU A 123 5.11 -8.04 -10.23
N GLY A 124 6.30 -8.52 -10.59
CA GLY A 124 6.77 -9.87 -10.30
C GLY A 124 7.51 -10.04 -8.97
N GLU A 125 7.91 -8.94 -8.31
CA GLU A 125 8.66 -8.98 -7.04
C GLU A 125 7.76 -8.98 -5.79
N GLU A 126 6.43 -8.99 -5.93
CA GLU A 126 5.51 -9.21 -4.80
C GLU A 126 5.12 -10.69 -4.64
N SER A 127 6.11 -11.57 -4.67
CA SER A 127 5.97 -12.95 -4.20
C SER A 127 7.27 -13.45 -3.58
N VAL A 128 7.52 -13.05 -2.33
CA VAL A 128 8.19 -13.93 -1.39
C VAL A 128 7.40 -13.89 -0.09
N ASP A 129 6.37 -14.75 -0.06
CA ASP A 129 6.04 -15.47 1.16
C ASP A 129 7.23 -16.39 1.47
N ASP A 130 7.86 -16.20 2.61
CA ASP A 130 8.72 -17.21 3.24
C ASP A 130 8.49 -17.14 4.76
N THR A 131 7.51 -17.94 5.18
CA THR A 131 7.58 -19.00 6.21
C THR A 131 8.47 -18.77 7.43
#